data_AF-A0A4Y2THC4-F1
#
_entry.id   AF-A0A4Y2THC4-F1
#
_cell.length_a   1.000
_cell.length_b   1.000
_cell.length_c   1.000
_cell.angle_alpha   90.00
_cell.angle_beta   90.00
_cell.angle_gamma   90.00
#
_symmetry.space_group_name_H-M   'P 1'
#
loop_
_entity.id
_entity.type
_entity.pdbx_description
1 polymer ?
#
loop_
_entity_poly.entity_id
_entity_poly.type
_entity_poly.pdbx_seq_one_letter_code
_entity_poly.pdbx_strand_id
1 'polypeptide(L)'
;MSEGERSQDLLSSSSTAPSNTNRSSTHSLGYVGEDSSKSYTESWIKDSSKQRATNDRVCQEIFRKENIIDINHGLAQELAAHIRRLEATRNPPAIIDSKRNEMQIYKARVKAAELALLAIGPCPKESCEKHHGPAMDATMEVETGQYSDSNQILKWFPLKRPQKFK
;
A
#
# COMPACT_ATOMS: atom_id res chain seq x y z
N MET A 1 53.85 12.46 -20.12
CA MET A 1 54.23 11.06 -19.84
C MET A 1 54.65 11.01 -18.38
N SER A 2 53.72 10.64 -17.51
CA SER A 2 53.79 9.48 -16.59
C SER A 2 55.09 9.33 -15.79
N GLU A 3 54.94 9.66 -14.50
CA GLU A 3 55.22 8.81 -13.34
C GLU A 3 56.67 8.49 -12.93
N GLY A 4 56.93 8.76 -11.64
CA GLY A 4 57.78 7.90 -10.83
C GLY A 4 58.49 8.60 -9.69
N GLU A 5 58.42 7.98 -8.51
CA GLU A 5 59.49 7.92 -7.49
C GLU A 5 59.33 8.75 -6.20
N ARG A 6 58.49 8.20 -5.30
CA ARG A 6 58.90 7.62 -4.00
C ARG A 6 59.99 8.36 -3.21
N SER A 7 59.59 9.32 -2.37
CA SER A 7 60.45 9.83 -1.28
C SER A 7 60.28 8.98 -0.01
N GLN A 8 61.31 8.20 0.29
CA GLN A 8 61.63 7.72 1.63
C GLN A 8 62.55 8.75 2.28
N ASP A 9 62.19 9.30 3.43
CA ASP A 9 63.16 9.98 4.29
C ASP A 9 63.12 9.40 5.70
N LEU A 10 64.24 8.79 6.05
CA LEU A 10 64.62 8.30 7.36
C LEU A 10 65.39 9.42 8.10
N LEU A 11 64.89 9.75 9.30
CA LEU A 11 65.62 10.00 10.55
C LEU A 11 66.86 10.94 10.57
N SER A 12 66.76 12.02 11.35
CA SER A 12 67.76 12.43 12.37
C SER A 12 67.10 13.44 13.32
N SER A 13 66.76 13.11 14.57
CA SER A 13 67.59 12.84 15.77
C SER A 13 67.92 14.09 16.58
N SER A 14 67.31 14.20 17.77
CA SER A 14 67.93 14.59 19.07
C SER A 14 66.87 14.42 20.18
N SER A 15 66.99 13.37 21.01
CA SER A 15 67.46 13.39 22.42
C SER A 15 66.49 14.18 23.33
N THR A 16 65.86 13.64 24.38
CA THR A 16 66.38 12.80 25.47
C THR A 16 65.19 12.10 26.18
N ALA A 17 65.30 10.82 26.55
CA ALA A 17 64.47 10.19 27.59
C ALA A 17 65.30 10.15 28.90
N PRO A 18 64.78 9.91 30.13
CA PRO A 18 63.52 9.21 30.46
C PRO A 18 62.75 9.75 31.70
N SER A 19 61.46 9.45 31.85
CA SER A 19 60.90 9.04 33.15
C SER A 19 59.43 8.59 33.05
N ASN A 20 59.22 7.28 33.23
CA ASN A 20 58.22 6.68 34.11
C ASN A 20 57.14 7.63 34.68
N THR A 21 55.90 7.50 34.21
CA THR A 21 54.79 7.06 35.08
C THR A 21 53.58 6.66 34.25
N ASN A 22 53.18 5.41 34.41
CA ASN A 22 51.86 4.91 34.07
C ASN A 22 50.80 5.84 34.68
N ARG A 23 50.11 6.59 33.83
CA ARG A 23 48.72 6.96 34.09
C ARG A 23 47.91 6.44 32.93
N SER A 24 47.27 5.30 33.16
CA SER A 24 46.07 4.92 32.43
C SER A 24 45.19 6.16 32.37
N SER A 25 45.08 6.74 31.19
CA SER A 25 43.95 7.62 30.90
C SER A 25 42.76 6.67 30.80
N THR A 26 42.19 6.34 31.96
CA THR A 26 40.80 5.97 32.03
C THR A 26 40.07 7.22 31.56
N HIS A 27 39.97 7.39 30.24
CA HIS A 27 38.88 8.16 29.67
C HIS A 27 37.65 7.50 30.25
N SER A 28 37.11 8.12 31.29
CA SER A 28 35.73 7.90 31.67
C SER A 28 34.95 8.23 30.41
N LEU A 29 34.64 7.20 29.63
CA LEU A 29 33.45 7.20 28.80
C LEU A 29 32.33 7.30 29.82
N GLY A 30 32.04 8.55 30.21
CA GLY A 30 30.83 8.90 30.89
C GLY A 30 29.73 8.39 29.98
N TYR A 31 29.13 7.28 30.38
CA TYR A 31 27.95 6.71 29.77
C TYR A 31 26.81 7.70 30.04
N VAL A 32 26.82 8.77 29.25
CA VAL A 32 25.84 9.85 29.30
C VAL A 32 25.23 9.87 27.91
N GLY A 33 24.07 9.20 27.79
CA GLY A 33 23.14 9.45 26.68
C GLY A 33 22.78 8.27 25.78
N GLU A 34 23.08 7.00 26.11
CA GLU A 34 22.63 5.88 25.25
C GLU A 34 21.15 5.50 25.42
N ASP A 35 20.51 5.83 26.55
CA ASP A 35 19.11 5.43 26.79
C ASP A 35 18.09 6.21 25.96
N SER A 36 18.38 7.48 25.61
CA SER A 36 17.44 8.31 24.85
C SER A 36 17.36 7.89 23.37
N SER A 37 18.48 7.54 22.74
CA SER A 37 18.49 7.14 21.32
C SER A 37 17.99 5.71 21.10
N LYS A 38 18.29 4.77 22.01
CA LYS A 38 17.73 3.41 22.01
C LYS A 38 16.21 3.46 22.22
N SER A 39 15.74 4.26 23.17
CA SER A 39 14.31 4.46 23.43
C SER A 39 13.57 5.07 22.23
N TYR A 40 14.16 6.06 21.55
CA TYR A 40 13.59 6.64 20.34
C TYR A 40 13.45 5.60 19.21
N THR A 41 14.53 4.84 18.96
CA THR A 41 14.55 3.83 17.89
C THR A 41 13.52 2.71 18.17
N GLU A 42 13.43 2.24 19.41
CA GLU A 42 12.43 1.24 19.80
C GLU A 42 10.99 1.75 19.64
N SER A 43 10.73 3.00 20.03
CA SER A 43 9.40 3.61 19.90
C SER A 43 9.01 3.75 18.42
N TRP A 44 9.94 4.22 17.58
CA TRP A 44 9.73 4.33 16.14
C TRP A 44 9.47 2.97 15.46
N ILE A 45 10.21 1.92 15.85
CA ILE A 45 9.97 0.56 15.35
C ILE A 45 8.57 0.06 15.76
N LYS A 46 8.18 0.27 17.03
CA LYS A 46 6.85 -0.12 17.52
C LYS A 46 5.74 0.62 16.79
N ASP A 47 5.89 1.92 16.57
CA ASP A 47 4.85 2.72 15.92
C ASP A 47 4.74 2.44 14.42
N SER A 48 5.87 2.23 13.74
CA SER A 48 5.86 1.79 12.34
C SER A 48 5.23 0.40 12.16
N SER A 49 5.47 -0.53 13.08
CA SER A 49 4.83 -1.86 13.09
C SER A 49 3.32 -1.75 13.28
N LYS A 50 2.86 -0.93 14.23
CA LYS A 50 1.42 -0.65 14.43
C LYS A 50 0.80 -0.05 13.17
N GLN A 51 1.46 0.91 12.54
CA GLN A 51 0.96 1.55 11.32
C GLN A 51 0.81 0.55 10.17
N ARG A 52 1.75 -0.39 10.02
CA ARG A 52 1.61 -1.47 9.04
C ARG A 52 0.40 -2.35 9.37
N ALA A 53 0.27 -2.77 10.62
CA ALA A 53 -0.86 -3.61 11.05
C ALA A 53 -2.23 -2.92 10.83
N THR A 54 -2.33 -1.60 11.06
CA THR A 54 -3.55 -0.85 10.76
C THR A 54 -3.83 -0.76 9.27
N ASN A 55 -2.81 -0.52 8.44
CA ASN A 55 -2.95 -0.48 6.98
C ASN A 55 -3.40 -1.82 6.43
N ASP A 56 -2.84 -2.92 6.94
CA ASP A 56 -3.24 -4.29 6.64
C ASP A 56 -4.72 -4.53 6.95
N ARG A 57 -5.16 -4.10 8.12
CA ARG A 57 -6.56 -4.23 8.53
C ARG A 57 -7.51 -3.44 7.63
N VAL A 58 -7.14 -2.21 7.26
CA VAL A 58 -7.96 -1.38 6.37
C VAL A 58 -8.05 -1.99 4.98
N CYS A 59 -6.92 -2.43 4.42
CA CYS A 59 -6.86 -3.14 3.14
C CYS A 59 -7.75 -4.40 3.14
N GLN A 60 -7.74 -5.19 4.22
CA GLN A 60 -8.63 -6.35 4.34
C GLN A 60 -10.11 -5.97 4.39
N GLU A 61 -10.46 -4.87 5.07
CA GLU A 61 -11.86 -4.42 5.12
C GLU A 61 -12.33 -3.93 3.76
N ILE A 62 -11.49 -3.20 3.00
CA ILE A 62 -11.78 -2.82 1.61
C ILE A 62 -12.08 -4.07 0.78
N PHE A 63 -11.18 -5.05 0.80
CA PHE A 63 -11.37 -6.33 0.09
C PHE A 63 -12.69 -7.01 0.46
N ARG A 64 -13.03 -7.03 1.75
CA ARG A 64 -14.27 -7.64 2.24
C ARG A 64 -15.50 -6.93 1.66
N LYS A 65 -15.48 -5.60 1.58
CA LYS A 65 -16.58 -4.81 1.04
C LYS A 65 -16.73 -4.97 -0.48
N GLU A 66 -15.62 -4.97 -1.22
CA GLU A 66 -15.62 -5.24 -2.65
C GLU A 66 -16.17 -6.63 -2.96
N ASN A 67 -15.74 -7.66 -2.22
CA ASN A 67 -16.26 -9.01 -2.37
C ASN A 67 -17.77 -9.08 -2.10
N ILE A 68 -18.27 -8.32 -1.10
CA ILE A 68 -19.72 -8.18 -0.87
C ILE A 68 -20.39 -7.57 -2.09
N ILE A 69 -19.83 -6.52 -2.68
CA ILE A 69 -20.38 -5.87 -3.88
C ILE A 69 -20.45 -6.89 -5.01
N ASP A 70 -19.35 -7.55 -5.34
CA ASP A 70 -19.26 -8.49 -6.46
C ASP A 70 -20.28 -9.64 -6.35
N ILE A 71 -20.34 -10.27 -5.18
CA ILE A 71 -21.27 -11.37 -4.91
C ILE A 71 -22.73 -10.88 -5.03
N ASN A 72 -23.07 -9.76 -4.37
CA ASN A 72 -24.45 -9.28 -4.37
C ASN A 72 -24.87 -8.74 -5.75
N HIS A 73 -23.94 -8.19 -6.53
CA HIS A 73 -24.20 -7.82 -7.92
C HIS A 73 -24.51 -9.06 -8.77
N GLY A 74 -23.72 -10.12 -8.65
CA GLY A 74 -23.96 -11.39 -9.34
C GLY A 74 -25.35 -11.96 -9.01
N LEU A 75 -25.67 -12.06 -7.71
CA LEU A 75 -26.96 -12.55 -7.25
C LEU A 75 -28.14 -11.69 -7.74
N ALA A 76 -27.99 -10.36 -7.74
CA ALA A 76 -29.02 -9.47 -8.26
C ALA A 76 -29.23 -9.64 -9.78
N GLN A 77 -28.16 -9.88 -10.55
CA GLN A 77 -28.25 -10.16 -11.99
C GLN A 77 -28.92 -11.51 -12.28
N GLU A 78 -28.57 -12.55 -11.53
CA GLU A 78 -29.19 -13.86 -11.61
C GLU A 78 -30.69 -13.81 -11.29
N LEU A 79 -31.07 -13.11 -10.21
CA LEU A 79 -32.47 -12.88 -9.86
C LEU A 79 -33.20 -12.08 -10.93
N ALA A 80 -32.57 -11.06 -11.51
CA ALA A 80 -33.18 -10.30 -12.60
C ALA A 80 -33.45 -11.19 -13.83
N ALA A 81 -32.55 -12.11 -14.15
CA ALA A 81 -32.77 -13.09 -15.22
C ALA A 81 -33.89 -14.08 -14.86
N HIS A 82 -33.97 -14.51 -13.60
CA HIS A 82 -35.03 -15.39 -13.13
C HIS A 82 -36.41 -14.73 -13.18
N ILE A 83 -36.52 -13.48 -12.71
CA ILE A 83 -37.75 -12.68 -12.76
C ILE A 83 -38.26 -12.58 -14.21
N ARG A 84 -37.39 -12.25 -15.18
CA ARG A 84 -37.77 -12.20 -16.60
C ARG A 84 -38.34 -13.53 -17.11
N ARG A 85 -37.77 -14.67 -16.69
CA ARG A 85 -38.31 -16.00 -17.05
C ARG A 85 -39.67 -16.27 -16.41
N LEU A 86 -39.85 -15.90 -15.14
CA LEU A 86 -41.12 -16.05 -14.43
C LEU A 86 -42.24 -15.20 -15.05
N GLU A 87 -41.92 -13.97 -15.45
CA GLU A 87 -42.82 -13.06 -16.16
C GLU A 87 -43.25 -13.64 -17.52
N ALA A 88 -42.31 -14.20 -18.29
CA ALA A 88 -42.60 -14.81 -19.58
C ALA A 88 -43.49 -16.07 -19.49
N THR A 89 -43.38 -16.81 -18.38
CA THR A 89 -44.12 -18.06 -18.14
C THR A 89 -45.48 -17.83 -17.44
N ARG A 90 -45.89 -16.57 -17.24
CA ARG A 90 -47.14 -16.17 -16.54
C ARG A 90 -47.28 -16.80 -15.15
N ASN A 91 -46.18 -16.88 -14.40
CA ASN A 91 -46.22 -17.33 -13.02
C ASN A 91 -47.04 -16.37 -12.13
N PRO A 92 -47.55 -16.86 -10.98
CA PRO A 92 -48.29 -16.04 -10.03
C PRO A 92 -47.51 -14.77 -9.61
N PRO A 93 -48.15 -13.58 -9.58
CA PRO A 93 -47.50 -12.33 -9.22
C PRO A 93 -46.78 -12.37 -7.87
N ALA A 94 -47.32 -13.10 -6.89
CA ALA A 94 -46.73 -13.25 -5.57
C ALA A 94 -45.30 -13.84 -5.59
N ILE A 95 -45.02 -14.77 -6.50
CA ILE A 95 -43.68 -15.36 -6.64
C ILE A 95 -42.71 -14.34 -7.24
N ILE A 96 -43.17 -13.58 -8.24
CA ILE A 96 -42.39 -12.54 -8.90
C ILE A 96 -42.04 -11.43 -7.90
N ASP A 97 -43.02 -10.98 -7.10
CA ASP A 97 -42.82 -9.93 -6.10
C ASP A 97 -41.90 -10.38 -4.97
N SER A 98 -42.02 -11.64 -4.53
CA SER A 98 -41.07 -12.24 -3.59
C SER A 98 -39.63 -12.18 -4.11
N LYS A 99 -39.40 -12.55 -5.38
CA LYS A 99 -38.08 -12.48 -6.01
C LYS A 99 -37.58 -11.05 -6.21
N ARG A 100 -38.48 -10.10 -6.51
CA ARG A 100 -38.13 -8.66 -6.56
C ARG A 100 -37.69 -8.15 -5.20
N ASN A 101 -38.39 -8.52 -4.12
CA ASN A 101 -38.00 -8.14 -2.77
C ASN A 101 -36.61 -8.69 -2.41
N GLU A 102 -36.34 -9.96 -2.71
CA GLU A 102 -35.01 -10.58 -2.54
C GLU A 102 -33.93 -9.78 -3.30
N MET A 103 -34.19 -9.40 -4.54
CA MET A 103 -33.27 -8.58 -5.34
C MET A 103 -33.01 -7.19 -4.70
N GLN A 104 -34.03 -6.56 -4.10
CA GLN A 104 -33.85 -5.27 -3.42
C GLN A 104 -32.94 -5.39 -2.20
N ILE A 105 -32.97 -6.52 -1.48
CA ILE A 105 -32.06 -6.78 -0.35
C ILE A 105 -30.61 -6.79 -0.84
N TYR A 106 -30.31 -7.47 -1.95
CA TYR A 106 -28.95 -7.48 -2.50
C TYR A 106 -28.51 -6.10 -2.97
N LYS A 107 -29.39 -5.34 -3.63
CA LYS A 107 -29.11 -3.93 -4.01
C LYS A 107 -28.83 -3.04 -2.81
N ALA A 108 -29.57 -3.22 -1.71
CA ALA A 108 -29.32 -2.48 -0.48
C ALA A 108 -27.96 -2.83 0.15
N ARG A 109 -27.56 -4.12 0.11
CA ARG A 109 -26.24 -4.56 0.58
C ARG A 109 -25.10 -3.98 -0.25
N VAL A 110 -25.26 -3.91 -1.58
CA VAL A 110 -24.29 -3.25 -2.47
C VAL A 110 -24.14 -1.78 -2.08
N LYS A 111 -25.24 -1.03 -1.98
CA LYS A 111 -25.20 0.38 -1.58
C LYS A 111 -24.55 0.61 -0.22
N ALA A 112 -24.86 -0.25 0.76
CA ALA A 112 -24.25 -0.16 2.09
C ALA A 112 -22.73 -0.43 2.05
N ALA A 113 -22.27 -1.35 1.20
CA ALA A 113 -20.86 -1.62 1.00
C ALA A 113 -20.16 -0.47 0.26
N GLU A 114 -20.79 0.10 -0.77
CA GLU A 114 -20.28 1.28 -1.50
C GLU A 114 -20.12 2.49 -0.57
N LEU A 115 -21.12 2.79 0.26
CA LEU A 115 -21.05 3.86 1.26
C LEU A 115 -19.93 3.61 2.28
N ALA A 116 -19.72 2.36 2.70
CA ALA A 116 -18.63 2.02 3.60
C ALA A 116 -17.25 2.18 2.93
N LEU A 117 -17.11 1.84 1.65
CA LEU A 117 -15.87 2.06 0.89
C LEU A 117 -15.58 3.54 0.72
N LEU A 118 -16.59 4.35 0.42
CA LEU A 118 -16.45 5.81 0.34
C LEU A 118 -15.99 6.42 1.68
N ALA A 119 -16.48 5.89 2.80
CA ALA A 119 -16.06 6.34 4.13
C ALA A 119 -14.63 5.89 4.51
N ILE A 120 -14.18 4.73 4.04
CA ILE A 120 -12.82 4.22 4.27
C ILE A 120 -11.80 5.00 3.42
N GLY A 121 -12.14 5.28 2.16
CA GLY A 121 -11.23 5.91 1.21
C GLY A 121 -10.30 4.92 0.49
N PRO A 122 -9.23 5.41 -0.15
CA PRO A 122 -8.32 4.57 -0.93
C PRO A 122 -7.54 3.58 -0.05
N CYS A 123 -7.06 2.50 -0.66
CA CYS A 123 -6.27 1.51 0.04
C CYS A 123 -4.95 2.15 0.54
N PRO A 124 -4.62 2.04 1.84
CA PRO A 124 -3.40 2.63 2.39
C PRO A 124 -2.12 1.86 2.01
N LYS A 125 -2.25 0.74 1.30
CA LYS A 125 -1.13 -0.05 0.78
C LYS A 125 -0.94 0.28 -0.70
N GLU A 126 0.04 1.13 -0.99
CA GLU A 126 0.36 1.55 -2.37
C GLU A 126 0.70 0.38 -3.31
N SER A 127 1.32 -0.67 -2.78
CA SER A 127 1.67 -1.87 -3.55
C SER A 127 0.61 -2.97 -3.49
N CYS A 128 -0.63 -2.65 -3.11
CA CYS A 128 -1.67 -3.68 -3.01
C CYS A 128 -2.21 -4.08 -4.39
N GLU A 129 -1.72 -5.20 -4.91
CA GLU A 129 -2.15 -5.82 -6.18
C GLU A 129 -3.65 -6.20 -6.22
N LYS A 130 -4.32 -6.25 -5.06
CA LYS A 130 -5.74 -6.60 -4.98
C LYS A 130 -6.67 -5.43 -5.33
N HIS A 131 -6.24 -4.21 -5.02
CA HIS A 131 -7.06 -2.98 -5.09
C HIS A 131 -6.52 -1.99 -6.11
N HIS A 132 -5.21 -1.96 -6.26
CA HIS A 132 -4.55 -1.29 -7.36
C HIS A 132 -4.35 -2.35 -8.44
N GLY A 133 -4.72 -2.05 -9.68
CA GLY A 133 -4.35 -2.90 -10.82
C GLY A 133 -2.82 -3.08 -10.88
N PRO A 134 -2.28 -3.76 -11.92
CA PRO A 134 -0.84 -3.88 -12.10
C PRO A 134 -0.22 -2.52 -11.82
N ALA A 135 0.79 -2.48 -10.93
CA ALA A 135 1.52 -1.25 -10.63
C ALA A 135 1.75 -0.57 -11.98
N MET A 136 1.37 0.70 -12.09
CA MET A 136 1.75 1.49 -13.26
C MET A 136 3.28 1.54 -13.19
N ASP A 137 3.92 0.52 -13.77
CA ASP A 137 5.34 0.50 -14.01
C ASP A 137 5.58 1.82 -14.69
N ALA A 138 6.37 2.66 -14.04
CA ALA A 138 6.83 3.91 -14.61
C ALA A 138 7.70 3.56 -15.81
N THR A 139 7.07 3.22 -16.94
CA THR A 139 7.62 3.48 -18.25
C THR A 139 7.82 4.98 -18.25
N MET A 140 9.06 5.35 -17.94
CA MET A 140 9.62 6.65 -18.26
C MET A 140 9.48 6.80 -19.77
N GLU A 141 8.33 7.28 -20.22
CA GLU A 141 8.20 7.91 -21.52
C GLU A 141 9.12 9.14 -21.44
N VAL A 142 10.35 8.96 -21.91
CA VAL A 142 11.20 10.06 -22.34
C VAL A 142 10.51 10.64 -23.57
N GLU A 143 9.43 11.38 -23.35
CA GLU A 143 8.82 12.19 -24.40
C GLU A 143 9.38 13.60 -24.26
N THR A 144 10.06 13.98 -25.33
CA THR A 144 10.81 15.20 -25.48
C THR A 144 9.84 16.38 -25.30
N GLY A 145 10.20 17.30 -24.42
CA GLY A 145 9.27 18.31 -23.93
C GLY A 145 8.66 19.20 -25.00
N GLN A 146 7.36 19.44 -24.84
CA GLN A 146 6.75 20.73 -25.15
C GLN A 146 5.51 20.91 -24.28
N TYR A 147 5.59 21.87 -23.35
CA TYR A 147 4.50 22.25 -22.45
C TYR A 147 3.25 22.63 -23.24
N SER A 148 2.11 22.01 -22.91
CA SER A 148 0.79 22.59 -23.15
C SER A 148 -0.13 22.18 -22.01
N ASP A 149 -0.31 23.15 -21.12
CA ASP A 149 -1.22 23.21 -20.00
C ASP A 149 -2.65 22.83 -20.44
N SER A 150 -3.22 21.77 -19.87
CA SER A 150 -4.65 21.46 -19.96
C SER A 150 -5.04 20.38 -18.93
N ASN A 151 -5.69 20.84 -17.87
CA ASN A 151 -6.57 20.09 -16.95
C ASN A 151 -7.15 18.81 -17.57
N GLN A 152 -6.67 17.64 -17.13
CA GLN A 152 -7.33 16.37 -17.41
C GLN A 152 -7.89 15.75 -16.13
N ILE A 153 -9.18 16.04 -15.96
CA ILE A 153 -10.17 15.33 -15.17
C ILE A 153 -9.88 13.82 -15.19
N LEU A 154 -9.59 13.25 -14.03
CA LEU A 154 -9.47 11.81 -13.79
C LEU A 154 -10.80 11.13 -14.15
N LYS A 155 -10.92 10.64 -15.38
CA LYS A 155 -11.97 9.71 -15.79
C LYS A 155 -11.64 8.34 -15.20
N TRP A 156 -12.40 7.94 -14.18
CA TRP A 156 -12.46 6.56 -13.72
C TRP A 156 -12.92 5.65 -14.88
N PHE A 157 -12.10 4.66 -15.22
CA PHE A 157 -12.48 3.59 -16.15
C PHE A 157 -12.94 2.35 -15.37
N PRO A 158 -14.03 1.68 -15.80
CA PRO A 158 -14.43 0.42 -15.21
C PRO A 158 -13.46 -0.69 -15.61
N LEU A 159 -13.02 -1.48 -14.62
CA LEU A 159 -12.12 -2.62 -14.77
C LEU A 159 -12.73 -3.68 -15.72
N LYS A 160 -12.06 -3.98 -16.82
CA LYS A 160 -12.42 -5.08 -17.72
C LYS A 160 -12.04 -6.43 -17.10
N ARG A 161 -12.98 -7.37 -17.11
CA ARG A 161 -12.82 -8.76 -16.63
C ARG A 161 -11.72 -9.50 -17.41
N PRO A 162 -10.88 -10.34 -16.77
CA PRO A 162 -10.05 -11.29 -17.49
C PRO A 162 -10.90 -12.44 -18.06
N GLN A 163 -10.72 -12.66 -19.36
CA GLN A 163 -11.31 -13.73 -20.16
C GLN A 163 -10.66 -15.06 -19.74
N LYS A 164 -11.47 -16.06 -19.39
CA LYS A 164 -10.99 -17.40 -19.03
C LYS A 164 -10.34 -18.06 -20.26
N PHE A 165 -9.07 -18.44 -20.15
CA PHE A 165 -8.44 -19.35 -21.10
C PHE A 165 -8.97 -20.78 -20.88
N LYS A 166 -9.21 -21.47 -21.99
CA LYS A 166 -9.79 -22.82 -22.10
C LYS A 166 -8.90 -23.90 -21.52
#